data_AF-A0A6V7HT95-F1
#
_entry.id   AF-A0A6V7HT95-F1
#
_cell.length_a   1.000
_cell.length_b   1.000
_cell.length_c   1.000
_cell.angle_alpha   90.00
_cell.angle_beta   90.00
_cell.angle_gamma   90.00
#
_symmetry.space_group_name_H-M   'P 1'
#
loop_
_entity.id
_entity.type
_entity.pdbx_description
1 polymer ?
#
loop_
_entity_poly.entity_id
_entity_poly.type
_entity_poly.pdbx_seq_one_letter_code
_entity_poly.pdbx_strand_id
1 'polypeptide(L)' 'CIICSEGANTMDIGRTMLLNSLPRHRLDAGTFGTMGVGLGFAIAAALYCRATNPRKRVVCVEGDSAFGFSGMEIETMM' A
#
# COMPACT_ATOMS: atom_id res chain seq x y z
N CYS A 1 3.79 -10.31 -4.03
CA CYS A 1 3.44 -8.90 -4.31
C CYS A 1 3.93 -8.04 -3.15
N ILE A 2 4.04 -6.72 -3.33
CA ILE A 2 4.14 -5.78 -2.21
C ILE A 2 2.72 -5.31 -1.89
N ILE A 3 2.34 -5.29 -0.63
CA ILE A 3 1.02 -4.88 -0.14
C ILE A 3 1.17 -3.52 0.54
N CYS A 4 0.43 -2.52 0.06
CA CYS A 4 0.21 -1.25 0.74
C CYS A 4 -1.19 -1.31 1.37
N SER A 5 -1.31 -0.98 2.65
CA SER A 5 -2.61 -1.05 3.33
C SER A 5 -2.73 -0.04 4.44
N GLU A 6 -3.77 0.78 4.36
CA GLU A 6 -4.10 1.79 5.34
C GLU A 6 -5.62 1.83 5.64
N GLY A 7 -5.98 2.52 6.73
CA GLY A 7 -7.34 2.56 7.28
C GLY A 7 -7.40 1.96 8.69
N ALA A 8 -8.60 1.91 9.26
CA ALA A 8 -8.86 1.26 10.55
C ALA A 8 -9.17 -0.23 10.34
N ASN A 9 -10.47 -0.57 10.22
CA ASN A 9 -10.92 -1.95 9.97
C ASN A 9 -10.22 -2.60 8.77
N THR A 10 -10.02 -1.85 7.68
CA THR A 10 -9.35 -2.33 6.47
C THR A 10 -7.93 -2.79 6.75
N MET A 11 -7.16 -2.03 7.53
CA MET A 11 -5.77 -2.36 7.84
C MET A 11 -5.69 -3.51 8.85
N ASP A 12 -6.54 -3.50 9.88
CA ASP A 12 -6.54 -4.53 10.94
C ASP A 12 -6.95 -5.91 10.38
N ILE A 13 -8.06 -5.97 9.63
CA ILE A 13 -8.51 -7.18 8.95
C ILE A 13 -7.48 -7.57 7.88
N GLY A 14 -6.99 -6.60 7.09
CA GLY A 14 -5.98 -6.84 6.07
C GLY A 14 -4.66 -7.39 6.63
N ARG A 15 -4.30 -7.07 7.88
CA ARG A 15 -3.09 -7.59 8.55
C ARG A 15 -3.22 -9.06 8.92
N THR A 16 -4.43 -9.52 9.23
CA THR A 16 -4.68 -10.91 9.62
C THR A 16 -4.98 -11.80 8.42
N MET A 17 -5.66 -11.27 7.39
CA MET A 17 -6.07 -12.04 6.21
C MET A 17 -5.03 -12.06 5.09
N LEU A 18 -4.22 -11.01 4.94
CA LEU A 18 -3.21 -10.92 3.88
C LEU A 18 -1.83 -11.33 4.42
N LEU A 19 -1.51 -12.61 4.22
CA LEU A 19 -0.25 -13.20 4.68
C LEU A 19 0.95 -12.54 4.00
N ASN A 20 1.90 -12.07 4.81
CA ASN A 20 3.17 -11.53 4.33
C ASN A 20 4.24 -12.63 4.30
N SER A 21 4.47 -13.22 3.13
CA SER A 21 5.40 -14.35 2.96
C SER A 21 6.87 -13.95 2.81
N LEU A 22 7.17 -12.68 2.54
CA LEU A 22 8.52 -12.18 2.27
C LEU A 22 8.84 -10.93 3.10
N PRO A 23 10.11 -10.71 3.49
CA PRO A 23 10.51 -9.50 4.21
C PRO A 23 10.31 -8.27 3.33
N ARG A 24 9.90 -7.14 3.93
CA ARG A 24 9.67 -5.84 3.23
C ARG A 24 8.62 -5.89 2.11
N HIS A 25 7.63 -6.77 2.21
CA HIS A 25 6.51 -6.86 1.25
C HIS A 25 5.18 -6.33 1.81
N ARG A 26 5.22 -5.66 2.97
CA ARG A 26 4.08 -4.97 3.56
C ARG A 26 4.49 -3.56 3.99
N LEU A 27 3.71 -2.57 3.55
CA LEU A 27 3.80 -1.16 3.94
C LEU A 27 2.43 -0.75 4.48
N ASP A 28 2.40 -0.13 5.66
CA ASP A 28 1.16 0.29 6.32
C ASP A 28 1.30 1.67 6.94
N ALA A 29 0.25 2.14 7.63
CA ALA A 29 0.17 3.45 8.26
C ALA A 29 1.30 3.76 9.26
N GLY A 30 2.11 2.76 9.64
CA GLY A 30 3.30 2.93 10.46
C GLY A 30 2.99 3.35 11.90
N THR A 31 4.02 3.86 12.60
CA THR A 31 3.96 4.15 14.04
C THR A 31 2.95 5.24 14.41
N PHE A 32 2.74 6.22 13.53
CA PHE A 32 1.78 7.30 13.77
C PHE A 32 0.37 6.98 13.30
N GLY A 33 0.14 5.83 12.66
CA GLY A 33 -1.18 5.52 12.10
C GLY A 33 -1.63 6.54 11.05
N THR A 34 -0.69 7.03 10.21
CA THR A 34 -0.97 8.08 9.23
C THR A 34 -1.83 7.54 8.09
N MET A 35 -2.90 8.25 7.76
CA MET A 35 -3.75 8.00 6.59
C MET A 35 -3.35 8.92 5.44
N GLY A 36 -3.38 8.43 4.20
CA GLY A 36 -2.94 9.14 3.00
C GLY A 36 -1.52 8.81 2.56
N VAL A 37 -0.89 7.78 3.13
CA VAL A 37 0.42 7.29 2.70
C VAL A 37 0.32 6.13 1.71
N GLY A 38 -0.86 5.48 1.61
CA GLY A 38 -1.09 4.27 0.81
C GLY A 38 -0.68 4.41 -0.65
N LEU A 39 -1.22 5.39 -1.37
CA LEU A 39 -0.92 5.57 -2.81
C LEU A 39 0.53 6.01 -3.06
N GLY A 40 1.08 6.89 -2.22
CA GLY A 40 2.48 7.29 -2.31
C GLY A 40 3.44 6.10 -2.12
N PHE A 41 3.15 5.23 -1.15
CA PHE A 41 3.88 3.97 -0.97
C PHE A 41 3.72 3.04 -2.16
N ALA A 42 2.52 2.98 -2.76
CA ALA A 42 2.27 2.16 -3.93
C ALA A 42 3.09 2.58 -5.15
N ILE A 43 3.16 3.89 -5.42
CA ILE A 43 3.97 4.46 -6.51
C ILE A 43 5.46 4.12 -6.28
N ALA A 44 5.98 4.38 -5.08
CA ALA A 44 7.37 4.09 -4.75
C ALA A 44 7.69 2.58 -4.86
N ALA A 45 6.79 1.73 -4.36
CA ALA A 45 6.92 0.28 -4.47
C ALA A 45 6.88 -0.20 -5.93
N ALA A 46 6.06 0.44 -6.78
CA ALA A 46 5.94 0.11 -8.20
C ALA A 46 7.23 0.48 -8.96
N LEU A 47 7.79 1.67 -8.70
CA LEU A 47 9.08 2.10 -9.24
C LEU A 47 10.21 1.14 -8.81
N TYR A 48 10.23 0.73 -7.54
CA TYR A 48 11.18 -0.26 -7.04
C TYR A 48 11.02 -1.62 -7.72
N CYS A 49 9.79 -2.11 -7.89
CA CYS A 49 9.53 -3.37 -8.60
C CYS A 49 9.95 -3.28 -10.06
N ARG A 50 9.67 -2.16 -10.74
CA ARG A 50 10.09 -1.92 -12.13
C ARG A 50 11.61 -2.01 -12.29
N ALA A 51 12.39 -1.51 -11.32
CA ALA A 51 13.85 -1.54 -11.38
C ALA A 51 14.45 -2.91 -11.00
N THR A 52 13.85 -3.63 -10.06
CA THR A 52 14.48 -4.82 -9.45
C THR A 52 13.86 -6.15 -9.87
N ASN A 53 12.54 -6.20 -10.08
CA ASN A 53 11.81 -7.39 -10.47
C ASN A 53 10.49 -7.02 -11.16
N PRO A 54 10.50 -6.78 -12.48
CA PRO A 54 9.35 -6.28 -13.22
C PRO A 54 8.09 -7.15 -13.16
N ARG A 55 8.23 -8.45 -12.81
CA ARG A 55 7.08 -9.35 -12.64
C ARG A 55 6.39 -9.19 -11.29
N LYS A 56 7.02 -8.51 -10.33
CA LYS A 56 6.44 -8.29 -9.01
C LYS A 56 5.37 -7.18 -9.10
N ARG A 57 4.18 -7.50 -8.58
CA ARG A 57 3.04 -6.57 -8.51
C ARG A 57 2.97 -5.88 -7.15
N VAL A 58 2.37 -4.69 -7.15
CA VAL A 58 1.97 -3.92 -5.97
C VAL A 58 0.44 -3.97 -5.87
N VAL A 59 -0.08 -4.16 -4.66
CA VAL A 59 -1.52 -4.19 -4.37
C VAL A 59 -1.80 -3.20 -3.24
N CYS A 60 -2.80 -2.34 -3.43
CA CYS A 60 -3.23 -1.35 -2.44
C CYS A 60 -4.56 -1.80 -1.84
N VAL A 61 -4.65 -1.84 -0.51
CA VAL A 61 -5.84 -2.25 0.24
C VAL A 61 -6.16 -1.15 1.22
N GLU A 62 -6.90 -0.16 0.72
CA GLU A 62 -7.15 1.10 1.41
C GLU A 62 -8.60 1.17 1.91
N GLY A 63 -8.78 1.70 3.12
CA GLY A 63 -10.10 2.15 3.57
C GLY A 63 -10.58 3.34 2.74
N ASP A 64 -11.89 3.44 2.51
CA ASP A 64 -12.53 4.52 1.75
C ASP A 64 -12.16 5.92 2.29
N SER A 65 -12.23 6.10 3.61
CA SER A 65 -11.86 7.35 4.27
C SER A 65 -10.37 7.67 4.10
N ALA A 66 -9.51 6.66 4.22
CA ALA A 66 -8.07 6.85 4.12
C ALA A 66 -7.61 7.12 2.68
N PHE A 67 -8.22 6.43 1.72
CA PHE A 67 -8.06 6.71 0.29
C PHE A 67 -8.36 8.17 -0.03
N GLY A 68 -9.35 8.79 0.61
CA GLY A 68 -9.69 10.21 0.42
C GLY A 68 -8.54 11.20 0.67
N PHE A 69 -7.52 10.84 1.46
CA PHE A 69 -6.36 11.70 1.74
C PHE A 69 -5.35 11.73 0.59
N SER A 70 -5.28 10.67 -0.22
CA SER A 70 -4.30 10.55 -1.32
C SER A 70 -4.90 10.16 -2.66
N GLY A 71 -6.24 10.14 -2.78
CA GLY A 71 -6.93 9.59 -3.95
C GLY A 71 -6.65 10.31 -5.27
N MET A 72 -6.22 11.57 -5.23
CA MET A 72 -5.81 12.30 -6.44
C MET A 72 -4.54 11.72 -7.08
N GLU A 73 -3.71 11.01 -6.31
CA GLU A 73 -2.49 10.35 -6.81
C GLU A 73 -2.80 9.17 -7.74
N ILE A 74 -4.07 8.76 -7.88
CA ILE A 74 -4.48 7.83 -8.94
C ILE A 74 -4.07 8.36 -10.32
N GLU A 75 -4.16 9.67 -10.55
CA GLU A 75 -3.74 10.27 -11.81
C GLU A 75 -2.24 10.05 -12.05
N THR A 76 -1.43 10.17 -11.00
CA THR A 76 0.02 9.94 -11.04
C THR A 76 0.39 8.45 -11.20
N MET A 77 -0.53 7.52 -10.88
CA MET A 77 -0.33 6.09 -11.08
C MET A 77 -0.55 5.63 -12.53
N MET A 78 -1.19 6.43 -13.38
CA MET A 78 -1.43 6.11 -14.81
C MET A 78 -0.15 6.20 -15.65
#